data_AF-A0A973P294-F1
#
_entry.id   AF-A0A973P294-F1
#
_cell.length_a   1.000
_cell.length_b   1.000
_cell.length_c   1.000
_cell.angle_alpha   90.00
_cell.angle_beta   90.00
_cell.angle_gamma   90.00
#
_symmetry.space_group_name_H-M   'P 1'
#
loop_
_entity.id
_entity.type
_entity.pdbx_description
1 polymer ?
#
loop_
_entity_poly.entity_id
_entity_poly.type
_entity_poly.pdbx_seq_one_letter_code
_entity_poly.pdbx_strand_id
1 'polypeptide(L)'
;MTAFLPVDARADNPIVQHVYTADPAPLVYNGRVYLYTGHDEDNSTYFTMRDWRVWSSSDMVNWTDHGSPMSLATFSWAGSDAWAGQAVYRNGKFYWYVPMRMKDGSQAIGVGVADSPTGPFHDALGHPLIQNAEIDPTVYIDDDGQAYLYYGNPHL
;
A
#
# COMPACT_ATOMS: atom_id res chain seq x y z
N MET A 1 40.28 8.30 23.57
CA MET A 1 39.54 8.33 22.29
C MET A 1 39.21 6.87 21.98
N THR A 2 37.98 6.45 22.26
CA THR A 2 37.57 5.05 22.12
C THR A 2 36.98 4.88 20.73
N ALA A 3 37.62 4.07 19.89
CA ALA A 3 37.10 3.74 18.57
C ALA A 3 35.90 2.79 18.73
N PHE A 4 34.74 3.20 18.22
CA PHE A 4 33.64 2.28 18.01
C PHE A 4 33.94 1.45 16.76
N LEU A 5 34.03 0.14 16.93
CA LEU A 5 34.07 -0.78 15.80
C LEU A 5 32.65 -0.89 15.22
N PRO A 6 32.49 -0.87 13.89
CA PRO A 6 31.19 -1.12 13.27
C PRO A 6 30.72 -2.53 13.64
N VAL A 7 29.49 -2.64 14.14
CA VAL A 7 28.82 -3.93 14.37
C VAL A 7 28.22 -4.37 13.04
N ASP A 8 28.40 -5.63 12.67
CA ASP A 8 27.75 -6.22 11.50
C ASP A 8 26.21 -6.08 11.63
N ALA A 9 25.58 -5.40 10.67
CA ALA A 9 24.13 -5.38 10.56
C ALA A 9 23.66 -6.73 10.00
N ARG A 10 22.99 -7.54 10.84
CA ARG A 10 22.25 -8.72 10.37
C ARG A 10 20.85 -8.31 9.98
N ALA A 11 20.45 -8.59 8.74
CA ALA A 11 19.07 -8.42 8.31
C ALA A 11 18.26 -9.66 8.71
N ASP A 12 17.27 -9.50 9.59
CA ASP A 12 16.30 -10.56 9.98
C ASP A 12 15.21 -10.78 8.90
N ASN A 13 15.57 -10.59 7.63
CA ASN A 13 14.63 -10.74 6.53
C ASN A 13 14.11 -12.18 6.42
N PRO A 14 12.85 -12.37 5.97
CA PRO A 14 11.88 -11.33 5.63
C PRO A 14 11.15 -10.75 6.86
N ILE A 15 10.69 -9.49 6.76
CA ILE A 15 9.91 -8.78 7.80
C ILE A 15 8.62 -9.53 8.17
N VAL A 16 8.03 -10.24 7.20
CA VAL A 16 6.81 -11.04 7.35
C VAL A 16 7.12 -12.48 6.93
N GLN A 17 6.66 -13.47 7.71
CA GLN A 17 7.01 -14.89 7.50
C GLN A 17 5.80 -15.84 7.41
N HIS A 18 4.58 -15.36 7.61
CA HIS A 18 3.36 -16.19 7.64
C HIS A 18 2.38 -15.94 6.48
N VAL A 19 2.62 -14.91 5.66
CA VAL A 19 1.89 -14.61 4.41
C VAL A 19 2.86 -14.05 3.38
N TYR A 20 2.57 -14.24 2.10
CA TYR A 20 3.37 -13.64 1.02
C TYR A 20 2.96 -12.18 0.81
N THR A 21 3.94 -11.29 0.82
CA THR A 21 3.73 -9.85 0.64
C THR A 21 4.67 -9.31 -0.42
N ALA A 22 4.18 -8.35 -1.19
CA ALA A 22 4.92 -7.67 -2.25
C ALA A 22 4.60 -6.17 -2.24
N ASP A 23 5.33 -5.42 -3.06
CA ASP A 23 5.10 -4.01 -3.36
C ASP A 23 4.95 -3.11 -2.11
N PRO A 24 5.96 -3.08 -1.22
CA PRO A 24 5.89 -2.33 0.03
C PRO A 24 5.89 -0.81 -0.18
N ALA A 25 4.90 -0.13 0.40
CA ALA A 25 4.80 1.32 0.46
C ALA A 25 4.74 1.81 1.94
N PRO A 26 5.85 2.31 2.51
CA PRO A 26 5.88 2.76 3.89
C PRO A 26 5.29 4.16 4.08
N LEU A 27 4.61 4.38 5.22
CA LEU A 27 4.11 5.66 5.71
C LEU A 27 4.59 5.87 7.15
N VAL A 28 5.27 6.98 7.44
CA VAL A 28 5.56 7.39 8.81
C VAL A 28 4.41 8.25 9.33
N TYR A 29 3.81 7.84 10.44
CA TYR A 29 2.76 8.63 11.11
C TYR A 29 2.81 8.41 12.63
N ASN A 30 2.74 9.51 13.40
CA ASN A 30 2.76 9.49 14.87
C ASN A 30 3.87 8.61 15.48
N GLY A 31 5.09 8.72 14.95
CA GLY A 31 6.26 8.00 15.48
C GLY A 31 6.29 6.50 15.18
N ARG A 32 5.45 6.02 14.26
CA ARG A 32 5.42 4.63 13.79
C ARG A 32 5.59 4.58 12.28
N VAL A 33 6.19 3.51 11.78
CA VAL A 33 6.13 3.13 10.36
C VAL A 33 4.93 2.22 10.18
N TYR A 34 4.09 2.54 9.21
CA TYR A 34 3.05 1.67 8.68
C TYR A 34 3.51 1.18 7.31
N LEU A 35 3.53 -0.13 7.08
CA LEU A 35 3.93 -0.72 5.83
C LEU A 35 2.68 -1.27 5.13
N TYR A 36 2.33 -0.65 4.01
CA TYR A 36 1.21 -1.08 3.16
C TYR A 36 1.78 -2.03 2.09
N THR A 37 1.16 -3.18 1.88
CA THR A 37 1.68 -4.19 0.93
C THR A 37 0.54 -4.79 0.11
N GLY A 38 0.89 -5.31 -1.08
CA GLY A 38 0.09 -6.35 -1.72
C GLY A 38 0.11 -7.64 -0.90
N HIS A 39 -0.82 -8.55 -1.21
CA HIS A 39 -0.93 -9.89 -0.63
C HIS A 39 -0.99 -10.91 -1.78
N ASP A 40 0.11 -11.61 -2.01
CA ASP A 40 0.15 -12.70 -2.98
C ASP A 40 -0.52 -13.94 -2.38
N GLU A 41 -1.49 -14.51 -3.10
CA GLU A 41 -2.20 -15.71 -2.65
C GLU A 41 -1.29 -16.94 -2.60
N ASP A 42 -1.50 -17.80 -1.60
CA ASP A 42 -0.75 -19.04 -1.44
C ASP A 42 -0.82 -19.93 -2.70
N ASN A 43 0.33 -20.49 -3.09
CA ASN A 43 0.50 -21.34 -4.27
C ASN A 43 0.14 -20.66 -5.60
N SER A 44 0.05 -19.34 -5.65
CA SER A 44 -0.15 -18.61 -6.90
C SER A 44 1.05 -18.80 -7.84
N THR A 45 0.77 -19.03 -9.13
CA THR A 45 1.78 -19.09 -10.20
C THR A 45 1.82 -17.79 -11.02
N TYR A 46 1.09 -16.76 -10.59
CA TYR A 46 0.96 -15.46 -11.23
C TYR A 46 0.76 -14.36 -10.17
N PHE A 47 0.61 -13.10 -10.58
CA PHE A 47 0.19 -12.02 -9.69
C PHE A 47 -1.29 -12.18 -9.34
N THR A 48 -1.59 -12.93 -8.29
CA THR A 48 -2.94 -13.19 -7.81
C THR A 48 -3.10 -12.57 -6.44
N MET A 49 -3.74 -11.40 -6.38
CA MET A 49 -3.97 -10.64 -5.15
C MET A 49 -5.43 -10.22 -5.05
N ARG A 50 -6.01 -10.33 -3.87
CA ARG A 50 -7.43 -10.00 -3.61
C ARG A 50 -7.64 -8.89 -2.58
N ASP A 51 -6.63 -8.67 -1.76
CA ASP A 51 -6.64 -7.70 -0.69
C ASP A 51 -5.25 -7.10 -0.48
N TRP A 52 -5.21 -6.05 0.33
CA TRP A 52 -3.97 -5.40 0.73
C TRP A 52 -3.78 -5.51 2.23
N ARG A 53 -2.52 -5.58 2.67
CA ARG A 53 -2.15 -5.74 4.09
C ARG A 53 -1.56 -4.46 4.65
N VAL A 54 -1.70 -4.29 5.97
CA VAL A 54 -1.05 -3.22 6.72
C VAL A 54 -0.29 -3.80 7.89
N TRP A 55 0.97 -3.40 8.01
CA TRP A 55 1.84 -3.73 9.14
C TRP A 55 2.25 -2.46 9.87
N SER A 56 2.62 -2.53 11.14
CA SER A 56 3.27 -1.38 11.78
C SER A 56 4.37 -1.76 12.76
N SER A 57 5.34 -0.87 12.89
CA SER A 57 6.44 -0.98 13.85
C SER A 57 6.80 0.40 14.41
N SER A 58 7.27 0.41 15.66
CA SER A 58 7.85 1.60 16.31
C SER A 58 9.37 1.52 16.48
N ASP A 59 9.99 0.38 16.14
CA ASP A 59 11.41 0.12 16.35
C ASP A 59 12.10 -0.55 15.14
N MET A 60 11.35 -0.77 14.05
CA MET A 60 11.78 -1.44 12.81
C MET A 60 12.17 -2.92 12.98
N VAL A 61 11.94 -3.50 14.16
CA VAL A 61 12.28 -4.89 14.50
C VAL A 61 11.03 -5.68 14.82
N ASN A 62 10.15 -5.13 15.66
CA ASN A 62 8.91 -5.76 16.08
C ASN A 62 7.75 -5.22 15.22
N TRP A 63 7.16 -6.11 14.42
CA TRP A 63 6.10 -5.78 13.48
C TRP A 63 4.75 -6.35 13.95
N THR A 64 3.70 -5.54 13.87
CA THR A 64 2.32 -5.92 14.15
C THR A 64 1.56 -6.07 12.83
N ASP A 65 0.92 -7.23 12.63
CA ASP A 65 -0.04 -7.49 11.54
C ASP A 65 -1.39 -6.84 11.87
N HIS A 66 -1.90 -5.96 10.99
CA HIS A 66 -3.24 -5.39 11.12
C HIS A 66 -4.26 -6.05 10.19
N GLY A 67 -3.89 -7.15 9.55
CA GLY A 67 -4.73 -7.88 8.60
C GLY A 67 -4.94 -7.11 7.29
N SER A 68 -6.10 -7.35 6.67
CA SER A 68 -6.51 -6.72 5.41
C SER A 68 -7.62 -5.69 5.63
N PRO A 69 -7.30 -4.41 5.89
CA PRO A 69 -8.31 -3.39 6.13
C PRO A 69 -8.98 -2.87 4.85
N MET A 70 -8.54 -3.36 3.69
CA MET A 70 -9.08 -3.03 2.37
C MET A 70 -8.95 -4.24 1.43
N SER A 71 -9.92 -4.43 0.55
CA SER A 71 -9.89 -5.50 -0.47
C SER A 71 -10.56 -5.03 -1.76
N LEU A 72 -10.52 -5.86 -2.81
CA LEU A 72 -11.31 -5.60 -4.02
C LEU A 72 -12.81 -5.40 -3.71
N ALA A 73 -13.35 -6.07 -2.69
CA ALA A 73 -14.75 -5.93 -2.28
C ALA A 73 -15.08 -4.55 -1.69
N THR A 74 -14.09 -3.75 -1.30
CA THR A 74 -14.27 -2.36 -0.86
C THR A 74 -14.80 -1.48 -1.99
N PHE A 75 -14.45 -1.80 -3.25
CA PHE A 75 -14.80 -1.02 -4.43
C PHE A 75 -15.89 -1.75 -5.23
N SER A 76 -17.07 -1.15 -5.33
CA SER A 76 -18.23 -1.80 -5.98
C SER A 76 -18.00 -2.10 -7.47
N TRP A 77 -17.07 -1.41 -8.10
CA TRP A 77 -16.69 -1.49 -9.51
C TRP A 77 -15.48 -2.40 -9.77
N ALA A 78 -14.75 -2.83 -8.74
CA ALA A 78 -13.55 -3.65 -8.89
C ALA A 78 -13.88 -5.11 -9.25
N GLY A 79 -12.99 -5.71 -10.02
CA GLY A 79 -13.07 -7.09 -10.52
C GLY A 79 -11.95 -7.97 -9.96
N SER A 80 -10.69 -7.65 -10.28
CA SER A 80 -9.53 -8.48 -9.95
C SER A 80 -8.26 -7.64 -9.73
N ASP A 81 -7.20 -8.33 -9.30
CA ASP A 81 -5.83 -7.82 -9.30
C ASP A 81 -5.58 -6.65 -8.35
N ALA A 82 -5.55 -6.91 -7.03
CA ALA A 82 -5.20 -5.94 -6.00
C ALA A 82 -3.69 -5.60 -5.99
N TRP A 83 -3.22 -4.85 -6.98
CA TRP A 83 -1.79 -4.54 -7.22
C TRP A 83 -1.23 -3.42 -6.32
N ALA A 84 0.06 -3.10 -6.49
CA ALA A 84 0.85 -2.15 -5.71
C ALA A 84 0.17 -0.80 -5.44
N GLY A 85 -0.06 -0.44 -4.18
CA GLY A 85 -0.68 0.84 -3.82
C GLY A 85 0.07 1.58 -2.72
N GLN A 86 -0.09 2.90 -2.67
CA GLN A 86 0.52 3.75 -1.65
C GLN A 86 -0.50 4.54 -0.86
N ALA A 87 -0.29 4.60 0.46
CA ALA A 87 -1.08 5.42 1.36
C ALA A 87 -0.38 6.74 1.74
N VAL A 88 -1.17 7.78 1.97
CA VAL A 88 -0.73 9.08 2.46
C VAL A 88 -1.71 9.63 3.49
N TYR A 89 -1.20 10.37 4.47
CA TYR A 89 -2.01 11.14 5.40
C TYR A 89 -2.23 12.57 4.89
N ARG A 90 -3.48 13.05 4.92
CA ARG A 90 -3.80 14.46 4.65
C ARG A 90 -5.07 14.87 5.39
N ASN A 91 -5.05 16.03 6.03
CA ASN A 91 -6.25 16.67 6.62
C ASN A 91 -7.07 15.76 7.54
N GLY A 92 -6.41 15.00 8.42
CA GLY A 92 -7.09 14.12 9.37
C GLY A 92 -7.50 12.75 8.83
N LYS A 93 -7.16 12.42 7.58
CA LYS A 93 -7.55 11.18 6.91
C LYS A 93 -6.37 10.50 6.25
N PHE A 94 -6.52 9.19 6.03
CA PHE A 94 -5.59 8.35 5.28
C PHE A 94 -6.21 8.00 3.93
N TYR A 95 -5.47 8.26 2.86
CA TYR A 95 -5.88 7.98 1.49
C TYR A 95 -4.95 6.91 0.93
N TRP A 96 -5.50 5.79 0.48
CA TRP A 96 -4.73 4.69 -0.11
C TRP A 96 -5.08 4.54 -1.58
N TYR A 97 -4.15 4.94 -2.44
CA TYR A 97 -4.29 4.86 -3.90
C TYR A 97 -3.89 3.46 -4.34
N VAL A 98 -4.78 2.79 -5.07
CA VAL A 98 -4.63 1.38 -5.42
C VAL A 98 -5.02 1.11 -6.87
N PRO A 99 -4.15 0.48 -7.67
CA PRO A 99 -4.46 0.03 -9.01
C PRO A 99 -5.14 -1.34 -8.97
N MET A 100 -6.14 -1.53 -9.82
CA MET A 100 -6.84 -2.81 -9.97
C MET A 100 -7.53 -2.93 -11.32
N ARG A 101 -7.96 -4.14 -11.67
CA ARG A 101 -8.89 -4.33 -12.79
C ARG A 101 -10.33 -4.14 -12.34
N MET A 102 -11.09 -3.44 -13.16
CA MET A 102 -12.53 -3.29 -13.06
C MET A 102 -13.25 -4.56 -13.52
N LYS A 103 -14.55 -4.67 -13.21
CA LYS A 103 -15.40 -5.80 -13.64
C LYS A 103 -15.48 -5.99 -15.16
N ASP A 104 -15.28 -4.94 -15.94
CA ASP A 104 -15.24 -4.99 -17.40
C ASP A 104 -13.84 -5.34 -17.97
N GLY A 105 -12.86 -5.57 -17.11
CA GLY A 105 -11.49 -5.92 -17.46
C GLY A 105 -10.56 -4.73 -17.70
N SER A 106 -11.07 -3.50 -17.74
CA SER A 106 -10.23 -2.30 -17.82
C SER A 106 -9.43 -2.09 -16.53
N GLN A 107 -8.25 -1.45 -16.60
CA GLN A 107 -7.45 -1.12 -15.42
C GLN A 107 -7.73 0.31 -14.97
N ALA A 108 -7.75 0.50 -13.66
CA ALA A 108 -8.06 1.78 -13.05
C ALA A 108 -7.34 1.94 -11.70
N ILE A 109 -7.18 3.19 -11.27
CA ILE A 109 -6.70 3.53 -9.92
C ILE A 109 -7.88 4.03 -9.11
N GLY A 110 -8.14 3.36 -7.98
CA GLY A 110 -9.10 3.76 -6.97
C GLY A 110 -8.41 4.47 -5.79
N VAL A 111 -9.21 5.04 -4.89
CA VAL A 111 -8.72 5.61 -3.63
C VAL A 111 -9.61 5.16 -2.47
N GLY A 112 -9.02 4.41 -1.54
CA GLY A 112 -9.62 4.13 -0.25
C GLY A 112 -9.39 5.29 0.71
N VAL A 113 -10.36 5.55 1.60
CA VAL A 113 -10.22 6.54 2.67
C VAL A 113 -10.54 5.93 4.04
N ALA A 114 -9.76 6.30 5.05
CA ALA A 114 -9.95 5.91 6.44
C ALA A 114 -9.61 7.03 7.42
N ASP A 115 -10.14 6.95 8.64
CA ASP A 115 -9.77 7.85 9.75
C ASP A 115 -8.57 7.33 10.58
N SER A 116 -8.12 6.09 10.31
CA SER A 116 -6.98 5.43 10.96
C SER A 116 -6.01 4.90 9.90
N PRO A 117 -4.68 4.89 10.16
CA PRO A 117 -3.71 4.31 9.22
C PRO A 117 -3.96 2.81 8.98
N THR A 118 -4.60 2.13 9.92
CA THR A 118 -4.90 0.69 9.85
C THR A 118 -6.34 0.42 9.39
N GLY A 119 -7.02 1.43 8.83
CA GLY A 119 -8.40 1.31 8.35
C GLY A 119 -9.46 1.13 9.44
N PRO A 120 -10.64 0.56 9.11
CA PRO A 120 -11.00 0.05 7.78
C PRO A 120 -11.05 1.16 6.72
N PHE A 121 -10.70 0.82 5.48
CA PHE A 121 -10.81 1.75 4.35
C PHE A 121 -12.12 1.53 3.60
N HIS A 122 -12.68 2.62 3.10
CA HIS A 122 -13.87 2.63 2.24
C HIS A 122 -13.58 3.34 0.92
N ASP A 123 -14.28 2.98 -0.16
CA ASP A 123 -14.16 3.69 -1.44
C ASP A 123 -14.54 5.17 -1.26
N ALA A 124 -13.58 6.07 -1.47
CA ALA A 124 -13.76 7.49 -1.21
C ALA A 124 -14.64 8.18 -2.27
N LEU A 125 -14.76 7.59 -3.46
CA LEU A 125 -15.41 8.21 -4.62
C LEU A 125 -16.63 7.43 -5.10
N GLY A 126 -16.67 6.11 -4.87
CA GLY A 126 -17.68 5.22 -5.44
C GLY A 126 -17.46 4.89 -6.92
N HIS A 127 -16.39 5.42 -7.52
CA HIS A 127 -15.95 5.19 -8.89
C HIS A 127 -14.41 5.37 -8.97
N PRO A 128 -13.75 4.95 -10.06
CA PRO A 128 -12.31 5.13 -10.18
C PRO A 128 -11.87 6.60 -10.21
N LEU A 129 -10.68 6.87 -9.70
CA LEU A 129 -10.02 8.17 -9.80
C LEU A 129 -9.38 8.37 -11.18
N ILE A 130 -8.73 7.33 -11.72
CA ILE A 130 -8.06 7.32 -13.03
C ILE A 130 -8.43 6.05 -13.79
N GLN A 131 -8.71 6.17 -15.09
CA GLN A 131 -9.05 5.06 -16.00
C GLN A 131 -8.29 5.18 -17.33
N ASN A 132 -6.99 4.90 -17.31
CA ASN A 132 -6.12 5.06 -18.49
C ASN A 132 -5.16 3.88 -18.72
N ALA A 133 -5.47 2.71 -18.16
CA ALA A 133 -4.66 1.50 -18.27
C ALA A 133 -3.29 1.52 -17.57
N GLU A 134 -3.04 2.49 -16.68
CA GLU A 134 -1.80 2.58 -15.89
C GLU A 134 -1.96 1.97 -14.48
N ILE A 135 -0.83 1.63 -13.85
CA ILE A 135 -0.76 1.00 -12.52
C ILE A 135 0.26 1.69 -11.61
N ASP A 136 0.51 1.10 -10.44
CA ASP A 136 1.57 1.42 -9.48
C ASP A 136 1.62 2.90 -9.06
N PRO A 137 0.52 3.44 -8.51
CA PRO A 137 0.47 4.80 -8.03
C PRO A 137 1.47 5.05 -6.90
N THR A 138 2.22 6.13 -7.01
CA THR A 138 2.95 6.76 -5.91
C THR A 138 2.47 8.18 -5.69
N VAL A 139 2.21 8.53 -4.42
CA VAL A 139 1.69 9.83 -4.01
C VAL A 139 2.73 10.57 -3.16
N TYR A 140 2.89 11.85 -3.44
CA TYR A 140 3.76 12.75 -2.69
C TYR A 140 3.04 14.07 -2.44
N ILE A 141 3.15 14.60 -1.22
CA ILE A 141 2.68 15.95 -0.90
C ILE A 141 3.93 16.79 -0.67
N ASP A 142 4.13 17.77 -1.55
CA ASP A 142 5.31 18.63 -1.54
C ASP A 142 5.22 19.69 -0.44
N ASP A 143 6.33 20.40 -0.23
CA ASP A 143 6.48 21.39 0.84
C ASP A 143 5.54 22.61 0.70
N ASP A 144 5.14 22.95 -0.52
CA ASP A 144 4.11 23.96 -0.84
C ASP A 144 2.67 23.48 -0.57
N GLY A 145 2.52 22.21 -0.19
CA GLY A 145 1.25 21.55 0.08
C GLY A 145 0.55 20.98 -1.15
N GLN A 146 1.13 21.07 -2.36
CA GLN A 146 0.62 20.43 -3.56
C GLN A 146 0.78 18.91 -3.47
N ALA A 147 -0.27 18.18 -3.83
CA ALA A 147 -0.18 16.72 -3.93
C ALA A 147 0.05 16.31 -5.39
N TYR A 148 0.95 15.36 -5.59
CA TYR A 148 1.27 14.74 -6.87
C TYR A 148 0.97 13.25 -6.79
N LEU A 149 0.44 12.70 -7.87
CA LEU A 149 0.24 11.27 -8.05
C LEU A 149 0.93 10.86 -9.35
N TYR A 150 1.99 10.08 -9.24
CA TYR A 150 2.63 9.40 -10.36
C TYR A 150 2.10 7.98 -10.47
N TYR A 151 2.08 7.43 -11.66
CA TYR A 151 1.63 6.07 -11.98
C TYR A 151 2.13 5.72 -13.38
N GLY A 152 2.32 4.44 -13.69
CA GLY A 152 2.66 4.03 -15.05
C GLY A 152 3.13 2.58 -15.23
N ASN A 153 2.84 2.02 -16.40
CA ASN A 153 3.40 0.82 -17.02
C ASN A 153 2.84 0.70 -18.47
N PRO A 154 3.65 0.69 -19.55
CA PRO A 154 5.10 0.49 -19.59
C PRO A 154 5.91 1.79 -19.79
N HIS A 155 5.25 2.94 -19.86
CA HIS A 155 5.87 4.21 -20.26
C HIS A 155 5.83 5.21 -19.11
N LEU A 156 6.90 5.22 -18.31
CA LEU A 156 7.15 6.17 -17.21
C LEU A 156 8.39 7.01 -17.51
#